data_AF-A0A511XMA8-F1
#
_entry.id   AF-A0A511XMA8-F1
#
_cell.length_a   1.000
_cell.length_b   1.000
_cell.length_c   1.000
_cell.angle_alpha   90.00
_cell.angle_beta   90.00
_cell.angle_gamma   90.00
#
_symmetry.space_group_name_H-M   'P 1'
#
loop_
_entity.id
_entity.type
_entity.pdbx_description
1 polymer ?
#
loop_
_entity_poly.entity_id
_entity_poly.type
_entity_poly.pdbx_seq_one_letter_code
_entity_poly.pdbx_strand_id
1 'polypeptide(L)'
;MITARKPYPSDISDEKWSLIIPCLLLMKEDAGQRHHDLRKLFNGLRYVIRYDIAWCAMPNDLPSWSAVYQQPRRWMEAGCFEALVHDLQTVLRIAAGSGTGRMFTDDCATGAKPV
;
A
#
# COMPACT_ATOMS: atom_id res chain seq x y z
N MET A 1 -18.73 -6.45 19.72
CA MET A 1 -18.51 -7.89 19.46
C MET A 1 -18.21 -8.06 17.97
N ILE A 2 -16.96 -8.38 17.61
CA ILE A 2 -16.58 -8.58 16.21
C ILE A 2 -17.05 -9.98 15.83
N THR A 3 -18.21 -10.08 15.19
CA THR A 3 -18.67 -11.35 14.61
C THR A 3 -17.67 -11.78 13.56
N ALA A 4 -16.95 -12.87 13.84
CA ALA A 4 -15.96 -13.45 12.94
C ALA A 4 -16.68 -14.05 11.74
N ARG A 5 -16.79 -13.28 10.65
CA ARG A 5 -17.23 -13.78 9.35
C ARG A 5 -16.18 -14.74 8.78
N LYS A 6 -16.61 -15.67 7.94
CA LYS A 6 -15.69 -16.55 7.22
C LYS A 6 -14.80 -15.69 6.30
N PRO A 7 -13.46 -15.78 6.37
CA PRO A 7 -12.58 -14.94 5.58
C PRO A 7 -12.73 -15.28 4.09
N TYR A 8 -12.79 -14.25 3.25
CA TYR A 8 -12.74 -14.45 1.81
C TYR A 8 -11.30 -14.71 1.37
N PRO A 9 -11.07 -15.44 0.26
CA PRO A 9 -9.74 -15.54 -0.35
C PRO A 9 -9.14 -14.16 -0.72
N SER A 10 -10.00 -13.16 -0.93
CA SER A 10 -9.64 -11.75 -1.16
C SER A 10 -9.24 -10.99 0.10
N ASP A 11 -9.39 -11.55 1.30
CA ASP A 11 -9.05 -10.85 2.53
C ASP A 11 -7.53 -10.76 2.71
N ILE A 12 -7.08 -9.64 3.27
CA ILE A 12 -5.65 -9.37 3.49
C ILE A 12 -5.17 -10.07 4.77
N SER A 13 -3.98 -10.68 4.69
CA SER A 13 -3.30 -11.24 5.86
C SER A 13 -2.82 -10.14 6.80
N ASP A 14 -2.68 -10.45 8.08
CA ASP A 14 -2.27 -9.49 9.10
C ASP A 14 -0.90 -8.88 8.84
N GLU A 15 0.03 -9.66 8.27
CA GLU A 15 1.37 -9.19 7.94
C GLU A 15 1.31 -8.13 6.84
N LYS A 16 0.57 -8.40 5.77
CA LYS A 16 0.38 -7.43 4.68
C LYS A 16 -0.42 -6.23 5.14
N TRP A 17 -1.39 -6.43 6.05
CA TRP A 17 -2.15 -5.35 6.64
C TRP A 17 -1.25 -4.37 7.39
N SER A 18 -0.28 -4.87 8.17
CA SER A 18 0.66 -4.03 8.93
C SER A 18 1.47 -3.06 8.06
N LEU A 19 1.74 -3.41 6.80
CA LEU A 19 2.42 -2.54 5.84
C LEU A 19 1.53 -1.42 5.29
N ILE A 20 0.21 -1.64 5.26
CA ILE A 20 -0.77 -0.71 4.71
C ILE A 20 -1.29 0.25 5.78
N ILE A 21 -1.33 -0.18 7.04
CA ILE A 21 -1.79 0.63 8.18
C ILE A 21 -1.15 2.04 8.19
N PRO A 22 0.18 2.22 8.07
CA PRO A 22 0.80 3.55 8.14
C PRO A 22 0.30 4.51 7.07
N CYS A 23 0.12 4.01 5.85
CA CYS A 23 -0.45 4.74 4.71
C CYS A 23 -1.90 5.20 5.00
N LEU A 24 -2.70 4.34 5.63
CA LEU A 24 -4.09 4.66 5.98
C LEU A 24 -4.21 5.57 7.22
N LEU A 25 -3.21 5.57 8.11
CA LEU A 25 -3.15 6.39 9.31
C LEU A 25 -2.54 7.79 9.09
N LEU A 26 -1.87 8.03 7.94
CA LEU A 26 -1.41 9.36 7.53
C LEU A 26 -2.56 10.34 7.22
N MET A 27 -3.81 9.85 7.18
CA MET A 27 -5.00 10.71 7.19
C MET A 27 -5.23 11.30 8.59
N LYS A 28 -5.50 12.62 8.67
CA LYS A 28 -5.68 13.39 9.93
C LYS A 28 -6.44 12.61 11.01
N GLU A 29 -5.86 12.54 12.21
CA GLU A 29 -6.44 11.90 13.41
C GLU A 29 -7.81 12.47 13.80
N ASP A 30 -8.09 13.73 13.44
CA ASP A 30 -9.35 14.44 13.74
C ASP A 30 -10.55 14.04 12.86
N ALA A 31 -10.36 13.13 11.90
CA ALA A 31 -11.47 12.71 11.05
C ALA A 31 -12.40 11.78 11.85
N GLY A 32 -13.67 12.19 12.06
CA GLY A 32 -14.74 11.39 12.68
C GLY A 32 -15.09 10.06 11.95
N GLN A 33 -14.26 9.68 10.98
CA GLN A 33 -14.33 8.55 10.04
C GLN A 33 -13.83 7.22 10.64
N ARG A 34 -13.31 7.18 11.87
CA ARG A 34 -13.01 5.92 12.58
C ARG A 34 -14.25 5.14 13.05
N HIS A 35 -15.43 5.37 12.45
CA HIS A 35 -16.65 4.63 12.76
C HIS A 35 -16.67 3.21 12.16
N HIS A 36 -15.87 2.97 11.12
CA HIS A 36 -15.76 1.66 10.48
C HIS A 36 -14.33 1.15 10.54
N ASP A 37 -14.20 -0.16 10.79
CA ASP A 37 -12.92 -0.86 10.77
C ASP A 37 -12.30 -0.75 9.37
N LEU A 38 -11.19 0.00 9.27
CA LEU A 38 -10.47 0.26 8.01
C LEU A 38 -10.12 -1.03 7.29
N ARG A 39 -9.84 -2.11 8.05
CA ARG A 39 -9.54 -3.42 7.49
C ARG A 39 -10.72 -4.01 6.75
N LYS A 40 -11.92 -3.84 7.29
CA LYS A 40 -13.15 -4.33 6.63
C LYS A 40 -13.46 -3.57 5.35
N LEU A 41 -13.23 -2.25 5.33
CA LEU A 41 -13.38 -1.43 4.12
C LEU A 41 -12.37 -1.84 3.06
N PHE A 42 -11.11 -2.03 3.45
CA PHE A 42 -10.06 -2.48 2.54
C PHE A 42 -10.32 -3.90 1.99
N ASN A 43 -10.81 -4.82 2.83
CA ASN A 43 -11.22 -6.15 2.38
C ASN A 43 -12.39 -6.10 1.39
N GLY A 44 -13.39 -5.23 1.63
CA GLY A 44 -14.49 -5.01 0.70
C GLY A 44 -14.01 -4.46 -0.64
N LEU A 45 -13.09 -3.50 -0.63
CA LEU A 45 -12.49 -2.95 -1.84
C LEU A 45 -11.73 -4.03 -2.62
N ARG A 46 -10.92 -4.83 -1.93
CA ARG A 46 -10.15 -5.92 -2.55
C ARG A 46 -11.06 -7.01 -3.10
N TYR A 47 -12.20 -7.26 -2.47
CA TYR A 47 -13.22 -8.18 -2.98
C TYR A 47 -13.76 -7.69 -4.32
N VAL A 48 -14.20 -6.42 -4.40
CA VAL A 48 -14.71 -5.82 -5.64
C VAL A 48 -13.65 -5.85 -6.75
N ILE A 49 -12.42 -5.42 -6.46
CA ILE A 49 -11.33 -5.41 -7.45
C ILE A 49 -10.96 -6.81 -7.92
N ARG A 50 -10.95 -7.81 -7.03
CA ARG A 50 -10.55 -9.18 -7.38
C ARG A 50 -11.59 -9.89 -8.25
N TYR A 51 -12.87 -9.69 -7.94
CA TYR A 51 -13.95 -10.43 -8.59
C TYR A 51 -14.68 -9.62 -9.66
N ASP A 52 -14.31 -8.36 -9.86
CA ASP A 52 -14.90 -7.41 -10.82
C ASP A 52 -16.43 -7.36 -10.75
N ILE A 53 -16.97 -7.30 -9.53
CA ILE A 53 -18.40 -7.30 -9.30
C ILE A 53 -18.97 -5.88 -9.28
N ALA A 54 -20.24 -5.74 -9.66
CA ALA A 54 -20.97 -4.50 -9.44
C ALA A 54 -21.03 -4.17 -7.95
N TRP A 55 -20.80 -2.91 -7.58
CA TRP A 55 -20.81 -2.44 -6.19
C TRP A 55 -22.11 -2.80 -5.45
N CYS A 56 -23.27 -2.68 -6.11
CA CYS A 56 -24.57 -3.03 -5.54
C CYS A 56 -24.77 -4.52 -5.30
N ALA A 57 -23.97 -5.39 -5.93
CA ALA A 57 -24.00 -6.84 -5.77
C ALA A 57 -23.07 -7.34 -4.65
N MET A 58 -22.47 -6.42 -3.88
CA MET A 58 -21.55 -6.78 -2.82
C MET A 58 -22.28 -7.51 -1.66
N PRO A 59 -21.66 -8.54 -1.08
CA PRO A 59 -22.22 -9.27 0.05
C PRO A 59 -22.56 -8.38 1.27
N ASN A 60 -23.66 -8.68 1.95
CA ASN A 60 -24.14 -7.92 3.12
C ASN A 60 -23.30 -8.14 4.41
N ASP A 61 -22.40 -9.11 4.42
CA ASP A 61 -21.45 -9.35 5.53
C ASP A 61 -20.23 -8.40 5.47
N LEU A 62 -20.04 -7.73 4.33
CA LEU A 62 -19.09 -6.63 4.16
C LEU A 62 -19.74 -5.29 4.55
N PRO A 63 -18.93 -4.23 4.83
CA PRO A 63 -19.46 -2.89 5.05
C PRO A 63 -20.33 -2.44 3.87
N SER A 64 -21.22 -1.47 4.05
CA SER A 64 -22.08 -1.02 2.94
C SER A 64 -21.26 -0.63 1.71
N TRP A 65 -21.73 -1.01 0.53
CA TRP A 65 -21.03 -0.72 -0.74
C TRP A 65 -20.73 0.77 -0.92
N SER A 66 -21.60 1.65 -0.39
CA SER A 66 -21.40 3.10 -0.39
C SER A 66 -20.16 3.52 0.41
N ALA A 67 -19.92 2.91 1.57
CA ALA A 67 -18.74 3.20 2.39
C ALA A 67 -17.47 2.65 1.73
N VAL A 68 -17.54 1.44 1.18
CA VAL A 68 -16.43 0.80 0.46
C VAL A 68 -16.07 1.57 -0.82
N TYR A 69 -17.02 2.23 -1.46
CA TYR A 69 -16.77 3.08 -2.63
C TYR A 69 -16.18 4.45 -2.26
N GLN A 70 -16.73 5.12 -1.24
CA GLN A 70 -16.32 6.47 -0.87
C GLN A 70 -14.93 6.51 -0.22
N GLN A 71 -14.60 5.52 0.61
CA GLN A 71 -13.36 5.52 1.38
C GLN A 71 -12.08 5.49 0.51
N PRO A 72 -11.90 4.58 -0.47
CA PRO A 72 -10.71 4.56 -1.32
C PRO A 72 -10.59 5.79 -2.20
N ARG A 73 -11.71 6.41 -2.58
CA ARG A 73 -11.67 7.69 -3.28
C ARG A 73 -11.00 8.77 -2.44
N ARG A 74 -11.29 8.81 -1.14
CA ARG A 74 -10.62 9.71 -0.19
C ARG A 74 -9.15 9.35 0.00
N TRP A 75 -8.79 8.07 -0.02
CA TRP A 75 -7.39 7.64 0.02
C TRP A 75 -6.60 8.11 -1.20
N MET A 76 -7.20 8.03 -2.39
CA MET A 76 -6.60 8.55 -3.62
C MET A 76 -6.46 10.07 -3.59
N GLU A 77 -7.51 10.80 -3.15
CA GLU A 77 -7.46 12.27 -3.01
C GLU A 77 -6.39 12.72 -2.00
N ALA A 78 -6.13 11.92 -0.96
CA ALA A 78 -5.09 12.16 0.04
C ALA A 78 -3.68 11.71 -0.40
N GLY A 79 -3.51 11.14 -1.59
CA GLY A 79 -2.21 10.66 -2.08
C GLY A 79 -1.65 9.48 -1.29
N CYS A 80 -2.51 8.73 -0.59
CA CYS A 80 -2.08 7.68 0.34
C CYS A 80 -1.35 6.55 -0.39
N PHE A 81 -1.87 6.11 -1.54
CA PHE A 81 -1.28 5.01 -2.30
C PHE A 81 0.06 5.40 -2.93
N GLU A 82 0.19 6.64 -3.40
CA GLU A 82 1.40 7.21 -3.95
C GLU A 82 2.50 7.26 -2.88
N ALA A 83 2.17 7.72 -1.67
CA ALA A 83 3.09 7.71 -0.53
C ALA A 83 3.54 6.28 -0.18
N LEU A 84 2.61 5.31 -0.15
CA LEU A 84 2.94 3.91 0.13
C LEU A 84 3.90 3.31 -0.90
N VAL A 85 3.66 3.56 -2.19
CA VAL A 85 4.52 3.08 -3.27
C VAL A 85 5.90 3.72 -3.17
N HIS A 86 5.96 5.03 -2.90
CA HIS A 86 7.21 5.75 -2.71
C HIS A 86 8.02 5.20 -1.53
N ASP A 87 7.38 4.95 -0.38
CA ASP A 87 8.03 4.40 0.81
C ASP A 87 8.55 2.98 0.55
N LEU A 88 7.74 2.14 -0.10
CA LEU A 88 8.17 0.78 -0.47
C LEU A 88 9.35 0.80 -1.44
N GLN A 89 9.31 1.66 -2.47
CA GLN A 89 10.42 1.84 -3.40
C GLN A 89 11.68 2.36 -2.70
N THR A 90 11.54 3.23 -1.71
CA THR A 90 12.65 3.74 -0.90
C THR A 90 13.29 2.62 -0.09
N VAL A 91 12.49 1.79 0.58
CA VAL A 91 12.97 0.61 1.32
C VAL A 91 13.68 -0.38 0.38
N LEU A 92 13.09 -0.68 -0.78
CA LEU A 92 13.70 -1.56 -1.78
C LEU A 92 15.01 -1.00 -2.34
N ARG A 93 15.10 0.32 -2.56
CA ARG A 93 16.34 0.98 -2.99
C ARG A 93 17.43 0.88 -1.93
N ILE A 94 17.10 1.07 -0.66
CA ILE A 94 18.05 0.93 0.45
C ILE A 94 18.52 -0.52 0.56
N ALA A 95 17.61 -1.49 0.47
CA ALA A 95 17.93 -2.91 0.51
C ALA A 95 18.76 -3.37 -0.70
N ALA A 96 18.55 -2.78 -1.88
CA ALA A 96 19.33 -3.07 -3.09
C ALA A 96 20.71 -2.36 -3.11
N GLY A 97 20.84 -1.24 -2.39
CA GLY A 97 22.06 -0.43 -2.31
C GLY A 97 23.17 -1.00 -1.43
N SER A 98 22.95 -2.13 -0.74
CA SER A 98 23.95 -2.80 0.11
C SER A 98 24.73 -3.91 -0.61
N GLY A 99 24.82 -3.85 -1.94
CA GLY A 99 25.57 -4.80 -2.75
C GLY A 99 26.38 -4.09 -3.82
N THR A 100 27.70 -4.22 -3.72
CA THR A 100 28.72 -3.79 -4.71
C THR A 100 29.18 -2.34 -4.59
N GLY A 101 29.98 -2.09 -3.56
CA GLY A 101 31.17 -1.26 -3.75
C GLY A 101 32.03 -1.90 -4.84
N ARG A 102 31.75 -1.56 -6.11
CA ARG A 102 32.74 -1.74 -7.17
C ARG A 102 33.69 -0.55 -7.02
N MET A 103 34.68 -0.80 -6.17
CA MET A 103 35.96 -0.11 -6.14
C MET A 103 36.49 -0.12 -7.57
N PHE A 104 36.16 0.92 -8.34
CA PHE A 104 36.91 1.24 -9.54
C PHE A 104 38.21 1.80 -9.01
N THR A 105 39.25 0.99 -9.09
CA THR A 105 40.62 1.39 -8.82
C THR A 105 40.94 2.60 -9.70
N ASP A 106 41.12 3.74 -9.05
CA ASP A 106 42.11 4.71 -9.52
C ASP A 106 43.44 3.98 -9.64
N ASP A 107 43.89 3.77 -10.88
CA ASP A 107 45.30 3.55 -11.16
C ASP A 107 45.74 4.49 -12.29
N CYS A 108 46.37 5.56 -11.81
CA CYS A 108 47.45 6.34 -12.39
C CYS A 108 47.88 6.06 -13.85
N ALA A 109 47.86 7.15 -14.62
CA ALA A 109 49.00 7.73 -15.33
C ALA A 109 49.94 6.81 -16.12
N THR A 110 49.96 7.00 -17.45
CA THR A 110 51.14 7.19 -18.35
C THR A 110 50.56 7.28 -19.76
N GLY A 111 50.85 8.22 -20.65
CA GLY A 111 51.78 9.32 -20.68
C GLY A 111 51.50 10.10 -21.97
N ALA A 112 51.81 11.38 -21.95
CA ALA A 112 51.93 12.17 -23.17
C ALA A 112 52.86 11.48 -24.17
N LYS A 113 52.57 11.56 -25.47
CA LYS A 113 53.51 12.10 -26.48
C LYS A 113 52.76 12.70 -27.68
N PRO A 114 53.22 13.84 -28.20
CA PRO A 114 52.70 14.46 -29.41
C PRO A 114 53.42 13.94 -30.67
N VAL A 115 52.75 13.96 -31.82
CA VAL A 115 53.28 14.45 -33.10
C VAL A 115 52.12 14.78 -34.04
#